data_AF-A0A4D6KBS7-F1
#
_entry.id   AF-A0A4D6KBS7-F1
#
_cell.length_a   1.000
_cell.length_b   1.000
_cell.length_c   1.000
_cell.angle_alpha   90.00
_cell.angle_beta   90.00
_cell.angle_gamma   90.00
#
_symmetry.space_group_name_H-M   'P 1'
#
loop_
_entity.id
_entity.type
_entity.pdbx_description
1 polymer ?
#
loop_
_entity_poly.entity_id
_entity_poly.type
_entity_poly.pdbx_seq_one_letter_code
_entity_poly.pdbx_strand_id
1 'polypeptide(L)'
;MTKRRKFLKGIASTSLLGAVQSATADRSSDSTVQPLGTGGPGNDEQLPVYADGRLVSHYRPDPSHEDRYILERKFESVDLAERYGDPIFRYMDQVLSKERVPEAVRERRKTTYTFQTKKVIGTEAENRHAEERIREQQSEEIELQDQAEIDGNVPLYHYDPDADSDQQSRSSPLNLAWEAEDSQSIKQNMENASVGRAWLPGPVTMLPWMRVPKTVNLPNGGTKETDKHIMKWISDIFCDAETKQWHIRLYDVPADGITAVGQSHQDPCTHGHLRDNENINWKIDAARDKVSDFWSQESGINSETISVGNTATSERFGSHNGNWKYFDDD
;
A
#
# COMPACT_ATOMS: atom_id res chain seq x y z
N MET A 1 -37.56 -8.46 31.40
CA MET A 1 -38.79 -7.71 31.03
C MET A 1 -38.44 -6.69 29.95
N THR A 2 -38.77 -7.04 28.70
CA THR A 2 -38.39 -6.34 27.47
C THR A 2 -39.52 -5.39 27.06
N LYS A 3 -39.26 -4.08 26.92
CA LYS A 3 -40.21 -3.13 26.32
C LYS A 3 -39.82 -2.84 24.86
N ARG A 4 -40.47 -3.56 23.93
CA ARG A 4 -40.49 -3.22 22.50
C ARG A 4 -41.55 -2.13 22.26
N ARG A 5 -41.16 -0.99 21.68
CA ARG A 5 -42.10 0.00 21.14
C ARG A 5 -42.43 -0.36 19.69
N LYS A 6 -43.73 -0.51 19.42
CA LYS A 6 -44.33 -0.59 18.08
C LYS A 6 -44.55 0.84 17.57
N PHE A 7 -44.26 1.10 16.30
CA PHE A 7 -44.93 2.17 15.56
C PHE A 7 -45.48 1.63 14.23
N LEU A 8 -46.65 2.15 13.89
CA LEU A 8 -47.66 1.60 13.00
C LEU A 8 -47.31 1.73 11.50
N LYS A 9 -47.81 0.74 10.74
CA LYS A 9 -48.09 0.79 9.30
C LYS A 9 -49.47 1.42 9.03
N GLY A 10 -49.57 2.20 7.95
CA GLY A 10 -50.79 2.60 7.24
C GLY A 10 -50.39 3.26 5.91
N ILE A 11 -50.26 2.52 4.81
CA ILE A 11 -51.25 2.33 3.70
C ILE A 11 -51.57 3.69 3.01
N ALA A 12 -50.86 4.09 1.95
CA ALA A 12 -50.96 3.70 0.53
C ALA A 12 -51.94 4.56 -0.29
N SER A 13 -51.46 5.17 -1.38
CA SER A 13 -52.22 5.54 -2.59
C SER A 13 -51.25 5.76 -3.78
N THR A 14 -51.16 4.73 -4.63
CA THR A 14 -51.11 4.70 -6.12
C THR A 14 -50.76 6.01 -6.87
N SER A 15 -49.87 6.10 -7.87
CA SER A 15 -49.44 5.14 -8.91
C SER A 15 -48.27 5.74 -9.73
N LEU A 16 -47.22 4.96 -10.04
CA LEU A 16 -46.60 4.80 -11.38
C LEU A 16 -45.31 3.96 -11.28
N LEU A 17 -45.21 3.03 -12.21
CA LEU A 17 -44.30 1.88 -12.24
C LEU A 17 -42.83 2.29 -12.42
N GLY A 18 -42.02 1.90 -11.44
CA GLY A 18 -40.56 1.79 -11.53
C GLY A 18 -40.13 0.95 -10.34
N ALA A 19 -39.83 -0.33 -10.58
CA ALA A 19 -39.45 -1.28 -9.54
C ALA A 19 -38.13 -0.84 -8.89
N VAL A 20 -38.23 -0.10 -7.79
CA VAL A 20 -37.11 0.08 -6.86
C VAL A 20 -37.04 -1.22 -6.07
N GLN A 21 -36.21 -2.15 -6.54
CA GLN A 21 -35.75 -3.23 -5.69
C GLN A 21 -35.03 -2.60 -4.51
N SER A 22 -35.68 -2.56 -3.35
CA SER A 22 -35.02 -2.45 -2.07
C SER A 22 -34.08 -3.64 -1.95
N ALA A 23 -32.80 -3.43 -2.32
CA ALA A 23 -31.74 -4.35 -1.98
C ALA A 23 -31.59 -4.30 -0.46
N THR A 24 -32.35 -5.15 0.23
CA THR A 24 -31.94 -5.66 1.52
C THR A 24 -30.56 -6.26 1.29
N ALA A 25 -29.54 -5.67 1.92
CA ALA A 25 -28.21 -6.25 2.01
C ALA A 25 -28.37 -7.61 2.69
N ASP A 26 -28.55 -8.65 1.88
CA ASP A 26 -28.32 -10.01 2.29
C ASP A 26 -26.86 -10.05 2.70
N ARG A 27 -26.63 -10.35 3.97
CA ARG A 27 -25.34 -10.85 4.45
C ARG A 27 -25.09 -12.17 3.74
N SER A 28 -24.64 -12.08 2.49
CA SER A 28 -24.02 -13.20 1.81
C SER A 28 -22.75 -13.52 2.58
N SER A 29 -22.78 -14.65 3.27
CA SER A 29 -21.63 -15.26 3.93
C SER A 29 -20.67 -15.85 2.90
N ASP A 30 -20.28 -15.07 1.89
CA ASP A 30 -19.00 -15.27 1.21
C ASP A 30 -17.98 -14.67 2.16
N SER A 31 -17.18 -15.52 2.81
CA SER A 31 -16.06 -15.10 3.65
C SER A 31 -14.99 -14.45 2.78
N THR A 32 -15.25 -13.23 2.30
CA THR A 32 -14.20 -12.34 1.82
C THR A 32 -13.30 -12.10 3.02
N VAL A 33 -12.09 -12.65 2.98
CA VAL A 33 -11.09 -12.49 4.02
C VAL A 33 -10.86 -10.98 4.18
N GLN A 34 -11.30 -10.42 5.30
CA GLN A 34 -11.10 -9.01 5.60
C GLN A 34 -9.63 -8.81 5.99
N PRO A 35 -9.00 -7.70 5.57
CA PRO A 35 -7.66 -7.42 6.01
C PRO A 35 -7.56 -7.28 7.52
N LEU A 36 -6.46 -7.77 8.10
CA LEU A 36 -6.19 -7.63 9.53
C LEU A 36 -6.18 -6.15 9.93
N GLY A 37 -6.64 -5.86 11.15
CA GLY A 37 -6.75 -4.48 11.65
C GLY A 37 -7.67 -3.62 10.79
N THR A 38 -8.81 -4.14 10.34
CA THR A 38 -9.86 -3.38 9.67
C THR A 38 -11.21 -3.61 10.33
N GLY A 39 -12.10 -2.63 10.20
CA GLY A 39 -13.48 -2.70 10.67
C GLY A 39 -14.49 -2.48 9.55
N GLY A 40 -15.75 -2.76 9.85
CA GLY A 40 -16.87 -2.31 9.01
C GLY A 40 -17.09 -0.80 9.11
N PRO A 41 -17.92 -0.20 8.25
CA PRO A 41 -18.15 1.26 8.23
C PRO A 41 -18.70 1.81 9.55
N GLY A 42 -19.52 1.04 10.28
CA GLY A 42 -20.04 1.40 11.60
C GLY A 42 -19.22 0.85 12.77
N ASN A 43 -17.92 0.59 12.61
CA ASN A 43 -17.12 0.06 13.71
C ASN A 43 -16.85 1.12 14.79
N ASP A 44 -17.13 0.78 16.05
CA ASP A 44 -16.84 1.61 17.22
C ASP A 44 -15.39 1.45 17.72
N GLU A 45 -14.65 0.50 17.13
CA GLU A 45 -13.29 0.12 17.49
C GLU A 45 -12.22 1.06 16.90
N GLN A 46 -12.63 2.13 16.21
CA GLN A 46 -11.73 3.11 15.59
C GLN A 46 -10.70 2.45 14.65
N LEU A 47 -11.14 1.47 13.88
CA LEU A 47 -10.34 0.80 12.86
C LEU A 47 -10.64 1.40 11.47
N PRO A 48 -9.67 1.38 10.54
CA PRO A 48 -9.89 1.80 9.17
C PRO A 48 -10.88 0.85 8.49
N VAL A 49 -11.65 1.40 7.56
CA VAL A 49 -12.72 0.69 6.87
C VAL A 49 -12.16 -0.07 5.68
N TYR A 50 -12.47 -1.36 5.60
CA TYR A 50 -12.28 -2.12 4.37
C TYR A 50 -13.48 -1.91 3.44
N ALA A 51 -13.39 -0.86 2.63
CA ALA A 51 -14.48 -0.31 1.85
C ALA A 51 -14.57 -0.95 0.46
N ASP A 52 -15.78 -1.32 0.04
CA ASP A 52 -16.13 -1.71 -1.32
C ASP A 52 -16.49 -0.48 -2.15
N GLY A 53 -15.95 -0.36 -3.36
CA GLY A 53 -16.23 0.81 -4.19
C GLY A 53 -15.62 0.77 -5.57
N ARG A 54 -15.56 1.96 -6.20
CA ARG A 54 -14.96 2.13 -7.53
C ARG A 54 -13.81 3.10 -7.50
N LEU A 55 -12.67 2.69 -8.07
CA LEU A 55 -11.54 3.57 -8.35
C LEU A 55 -11.76 4.19 -9.74
N VAL A 56 -11.82 5.51 -9.79
CA VAL A 56 -11.93 6.30 -11.01
C VAL A 56 -10.60 7.01 -11.25
N SER A 57 -10.02 6.77 -12.41
CA SER A 57 -8.75 7.34 -12.83
C SER A 57 -8.96 8.21 -14.06
N HIS A 58 -8.67 9.49 -13.95
CA HIS A 58 -8.81 10.48 -15.02
C HIS A 58 -7.45 10.99 -15.46
N TYR A 59 -7.20 10.97 -16.76
CA TYR A 59 -5.98 11.48 -17.37
C TYR A 59 -6.27 12.76 -18.13
N ARG A 60 -5.44 13.77 -17.88
CA ARG A 60 -5.44 15.01 -18.67
C ARG A 60 -4.01 15.43 -19.01
N PRO A 61 -3.78 16.11 -20.15
CA PRO A 61 -2.47 16.71 -20.43
C PRO A 61 -2.05 17.67 -19.32
N ASP A 62 -0.75 17.71 -19.00
CA ASP A 62 -0.17 18.75 -18.15
C ASP A 62 -0.13 20.06 -18.96
N PRO A 63 -0.84 21.13 -18.54
CA PRO A 63 -0.82 22.40 -19.27
C PRO A 63 0.56 23.07 -19.31
N SER A 64 1.48 22.66 -18.42
CA SER A 64 2.83 23.24 -18.32
C SER A 64 3.89 22.46 -19.12
N HIS A 65 3.57 21.24 -19.60
CA HIS A 65 4.54 20.37 -20.28
C HIS A 65 3.87 19.51 -21.36
N GLU A 66 4.28 19.66 -22.62
CA GLU A 66 3.63 19.01 -23.78
C GLU A 66 3.70 17.47 -23.79
N ASP A 67 4.71 16.89 -23.12
CA ASP A 67 4.91 15.43 -23.06
C ASP A 67 4.60 14.84 -21.68
N ARG A 68 3.70 15.48 -20.91
CA ARG A 68 3.25 14.98 -19.62
C ARG A 68 1.74 14.95 -19.48
N TYR A 69 1.30 14.10 -18.58
CA TYR A 69 -0.10 13.97 -18.18
C TYR A 69 -0.20 14.04 -16.66
N ILE A 70 -1.33 14.54 -16.19
CA ILE A 70 -1.75 14.45 -14.81
C ILE A 70 -2.79 13.34 -14.71
N LEU A 71 -2.54 12.42 -13.77
CA LEU A 71 -3.45 11.36 -13.39
C LEU A 71 -4.11 11.74 -12.05
N GLU A 72 -5.40 12.02 -12.13
CA GLU A 72 -6.27 12.27 -10.98
C GLU A 72 -6.97 10.96 -10.62
N ARG A 73 -6.93 10.56 -9.35
CA ARG A 73 -7.60 9.33 -8.89
C ARG A 73 -8.53 9.63 -7.72
N LYS A 74 -9.70 9.02 -7.76
CA LYS A 74 -10.64 9.01 -6.63
C LYS A 74 -11.24 7.64 -6.42
N PHE A 75 -11.43 7.26 -5.17
CA PHE A 75 -12.15 6.06 -4.78
C PHE A 75 -13.51 6.47 -4.21
N GLU A 76 -14.58 5.96 -4.80
CA GLU A 76 -15.94 6.28 -4.40
C GLU A 76 -16.59 5.06 -3.75
N SER A 77 -17.09 5.21 -2.52
CA SER A 77 -17.68 4.13 -1.73
C SER A 77 -18.77 4.64 -0.79
N VAL A 78 -19.82 3.82 -0.63
CA VAL A 78 -20.89 4.06 0.35
C VAL A 78 -20.41 3.85 1.80
N ASP A 79 -19.42 2.97 1.99
CA ASP A 79 -18.85 2.67 3.31
C ASP A 79 -18.10 3.89 3.86
N LEU A 80 -17.44 4.65 2.99
CA LEU A 80 -16.81 5.92 3.35
C LEU A 80 -17.84 6.98 3.73
N ALA A 81 -18.97 7.06 3.01
CA ALA A 81 -20.04 7.97 3.37
C ALA A 81 -20.65 7.62 4.74
N GLU A 82 -20.78 6.34 5.07
CA GLU A 82 -21.27 5.90 6.38
C GLU A 82 -20.27 6.21 7.50
N ARG A 83 -18.98 5.93 7.30
CA ARG A 83 -17.95 6.13 8.34
C ARG A 83 -17.54 7.60 8.51
N TYR A 84 -17.29 8.28 7.40
CA TYR A 84 -16.62 9.59 7.37
C TYR A 84 -17.52 10.72 6.86
N GLY A 85 -18.72 10.42 6.36
CA GLY A 85 -19.65 11.42 5.82
C GLY A 85 -19.35 11.89 4.39
N ASP A 86 -18.17 11.55 3.84
CA ASP A 86 -17.81 11.80 2.44
C ASP A 86 -17.68 10.46 1.68
N PRO A 87 -18.44 10.24 0.59
CA PRO A 87 -18.29 9.04 -0.23
C PRO A 87 -16.99 8.97 -1.04
N ILE A 88 -16.16 10.02 -1.07
CA ILE A 88 -15.01 10.14 -1.98
C ILE A 88 -13.70 10.28 -1.21
N PHE A 89 -12.78 9.33 -1.41
CA PHE A 89 -11.37 9.48 -1.07
C PHE A 89 -10.59 9.93 -2.32
N ARG A 90 -9.88 11.07 -2.25
CA ARG A 90 -9.11 11.61 -3.39
C ARG A 90 -7.64 11.34 -3.19
N TYR A 91 -6.99 10.68 -4.14
CA TYR A 91 -5.55 10.52 -4.06
C TYR A 91 -4.86 11.81 -4.54
N MET A 92 -3.66 12.06 -4.03
CA MET A 92 -2.78 13.08 -4.62
C MET A 92 -2.58 12.82 -6.13
N ASP A 93 -2.59 13.91 -6.90
CA ASP A 93 -2.35 13.90 -8.33
C ASP A 93 -0.96 13.35 -8.67
N GLN A 94 -0.88 12.54 -9.73
CA GLN A 94 0.37 11.99 -10.22
C GLN A 94 0.74 12.57 -11.58
N VAL A 95 2.00 12.98 -11.73
CA VAL A 95 2.53 13.40 -13.03
C VAL A 95 3.16 12.20 -13.73
N LEU A 96 2.71 11.94 -14.95
CA LEU A 96 3.17 10.82 -15.77
C LEU A 96 3.82 11.36 -17.04
N SER A 97 4.90 10.72 -17.47
CA SER A 97 5.42 10.93 -18.82
C SER A 97 4.45 10.34 -19.84
N LYS A 98 4.48 10.87 -21.07
CA LYS A 98 3.65 10.39 -22.17
C LYS A 98 3.79 8.89 -22.41
N GLU A 99 4.98 8.32 -22.29
CA GLU A 99 5.27 6.90 -22.52
C GLU A 99 4.51 5.99 -21.54
N ARG A 100 4.31 6.44 -20.29
CA ARG A 100 3.61 5.71 -19.23
C ARG A 100 2.09 5.76 -19.38
N VAL A 101 1.57 6.64 -20.23
CA VAL A 101 0.15 6.87 -20.41
C VAL A 101 -0.41 5.88 -21.46
N PRO A 102 -1.57 5.24 -21.19
CA PRO A 102 -2.17 4.30 -22.13
C PRO A 102 -2.31 4.91 -23.53
N GLU A 103 -2.02 4.13 -24.57
CA GLU A 103 -2.09 4.58 -25.97
C GLU A 103 -3.45 5.22 -26.31
N ALA A 104 -4.56 4.63 -25.85
CA ALA A 104 -5.90 5.18 -26.03
C ALA A 104 -6.08 6.59 -25.42
N VAL A 105 -5.33 6.93 -24.37
CA VAL A 105 -5.29 8.27 -23.79
C VAL A 105 -4.42 9.20 -24.62
N ARG A 106 -3.23 8.75 -25.02
CA ARG A 106 -2.33 9.51 -25.89
C ARG A 106 -2.98 9.90 -27.22
N GLU A 107 -3.76 8.99 -27.78
CA GLU A 107 -4.51 9.18 -29.03
C GLU A 107 -5.88 9.84 -28.83
N ARG A 108 -6.18 10.32 -27.61
CA ARG A 108 -7.42 11.03 -27.27
C ARG A 108 -8.70 10.21 -27.51
N ARG A 109 -8.60 8.88 -27.54
CA ARG A 109 -9.73 7.96 -27.68
C ARG A 109 -10.46 7.70 -26.35
N LYS A 110 -9.76 7.86 -25.22
CA LYS A 110 -10.29 7.63 -23.87
C LYS A 110 -9.51 8.44 -22.84
N THR A 111 -10.15 9.02 -21.84
CA THR A 111 -9.47 9.79 -20.77
C THR A 111 -9.75 9.27 -19.36
N THR A 112 -10.78 8.44 -19.19
CA THR A 112 -11.21 7.95 -17.87
C THR A 112 -11.29 6.43 -17.84
N TYR A 113 -10.78 5.83 -16.77
CA TYR A 113 -10.90 4.41 -16.46
C TYR A 113 -11.60 4.24 -15.10
N THR A 114 -12.39 3.18 -14.97
CA THR A 114 -13.14 2.88 -13.76
C THR A 114 -13.05 1.39 -13.47
N PHE A 115 -12.74 1.05 -12.22
CA PHE A 115 -12.56 -0.33 -11.77
C PHE A 115 -13.27 -0.54 -10.44
N GLN A 116 -14.01 -1.64 -10.33
CA GLN A 116 -14.55 -2.08 -9.03
C GLN A 116 -13.42 -2.66 -8.20
N THR A 117 -13.30 -2.23 -6.95
CA THR A 117 -12.12 -2.48 -6.13
C THR A 117 -12.48 -2.32 -4.64
N LYS A 118 -11.66 -2.89 -3.76
CA LYS A 118 -11.73 -2.68 -2.32
C LYS A 118 -10.51 -1.89 -1.87
N LYS A 119 -10.66 -1.01 -0.89
CA LYS A 119 -9.56 -0.24 -0.29
C LYS A 119 -9.70 -0.22 1.22
N VAL A 120 -8.58 -0.23 1.92
CA VAL A 120 -8.55 0.02 3.37
C VAL A 120 -8.27 1.51 3.56
N ILE A 121 -9.27 2.26 4.00
CA ILE A 121 -9.20 3.71 4.18
C ILE A 121 -9.44 4.03 5.64
N GLY A 122 -8.60 4.88 6.21
CA GLY A 122 -8.91 5.51 7.49
C GLY A 122 -7.98 6.66 7.82
N THR A 123 -8.26 7.33 8.93
CA THR A 123 -7.40 8.41 9.44
C THR A 123 -6.05 7.86 9.89
N GLU A 124 -5.06 8.75 10.04
CA GLU A 124 -3.75 8.41 10.61
C GLU A 124 -3.87 7.67 11.95
N ALA A 125 -4.77 8.12 12.83
CA ALA A 125 -5.00 7.53 14.14
C ALA A 125 -5.61 6.11 14.06
N GLU A 126 -6.62 5.92 13.21
CA GLU A 126 -7.24 4.60 13.00
C GLU A 126 -6.22 3.61 12.42
N ASN A 127 -5.40 4.04 11.47
CA ASN A 127 -4.36 3.20 10.88
C ASN A 127 -3.27 2.82 11.88
N ARG A 128 -2.82 3.75 12.75
CA ARG A 128 -1.89 3.44 13.83
C ARG A 128 -2.47 2.44 14.83
N HIS A 129 -3.70 2.70 15.29
CA HIS A 129 -4.39 1.83 16.22
C HIS A 129 -4.55 0.41 15.66
N ALA A 130 -4.85 0.30 14.36
CA ALA A 130 -4.92 -0.98 13.69
C ALA A 130 -3.57 -1.70 13.61
N GLU A 131 -2.46 -1.00 13.35
CA GLU A 131 -1.13 -1.61 13.36
C GLU A 131 -0.71 -2.08 14.76
N GLU A 132 -0.93 -1.26 15.79
CA GLU A 132 -0.70 -1.63 17.20
C GLU A 132 -1.43 -2.92 17.54
N ARG A 133 -2.72 -3.00 17.20
CA ARG A 133 -3.54 -4.17 17.47
C ARG A 133 -3.10 -5.42 16.71
N ILE A 134 -2.57 -5.28 15.49
CA ILE A 134 -1.98 -6.40 14.75
C ILE A 134 -0.75 -6.95 15.49
N ARG A 135 0.07 -6.07 16.08
CA ARG A 135 1.25 -6.48 16.86
C ARG A 135 0.85 -7.15 18.19
N GLU A 136 -0.14 -6.60 18.89
CA GLU A 136 -0.65 -7.18 20.15
C GLU A 136 -1.21 -8.60 19.93
N GLN A 137 -1.96 -8.83 18.83
CA GLN A 137 -2.48 -10.15 18.49
C GLN A 137 -1.37 -11.20 18.30
N GLN A 138 -0.21 -10.81 17.76
CA GLN A 138 0.94 -11.72 17.65
C GLN A 138 1.50 -12.12 19.02
N SER A 139 1.62 -11.14 19.94
CA SER A 139 2.19 -11.39 21.28
C SER A 139 1.37 -12.40 22.10
N GLU A 140 0.07 -12.53 21.82
CA GLU A 140 -0.81 -13.49 22.48
C GLU A 140 -0.81 -14.89 21.82
N GLU A 141 -0.50 -14.98 20.52
CA GLU A 141 -0.64 -16.23 19.74
C GLU A 141 0.70 -17.00 19.57
N ILE A 142 1.85 -16.34 19.81
CA ILE A 142 3.18 -16.91 19.57
C ILE A 142 4.09 -16.74 20.79
N GLU A 143 4.06 -17.70 21.73
CA GLU A 143 5.18 -17.95 22.66
C GLU A 143 6.29 -18.72 21.90
N LEU A 144 7.07 -18.06 21.03
CA LEU A 144 8.30 -18.62 20.46
C LEU A 144 9.51 -17.90 21.04
N GLN A 145 10.37 -18.66 21.73
CA GLN A 145 11.50 -18.15 22.53
C GLN A 145 12.69 -17.58 21.73
N ASP A 146 12.65 -17.57 20.39
CA ASP A 146 13.80 -17.20 19.53
C ASP A 146 13.40 -16.26 18.37
N GLN A 147 12.46 -15.32 18.57
CA GLN A 147 12.29 -14.23 17.61
C GLN A 147 13.16 -13.06 18.06
N ALA A 148 13.91 -12.43 17.15
CA ALA A 148 14.48 -11.12 17.45
C ALA A 148 13.36 -10.17 17.89
N GLU A 149 13.66 -9.46 18.97
CA GLU A 149 12.80 -8.44 19.53
C GLU A 149 12.83 -7.23 18.59
N ILE A 150 12.14 -7.32 17.44
CA ILE A 150 11.64 -6.13 16.79
C ILE A 150 10.67 -5.51 17.79
N ASP A 151 11.08 -4.45 18.46
CA ASP A 151 10.19 -3.68 19.31
C ASP A 151 8.95 -3.33 18.48
N GLY A 152 7.78 -3.51 19.08
CA GLY A 152 6.46 -3.40 18.46
C GLY A 152 6.10 -1.97 18.04
N ASN A 153 7.10 -1.16 17.73
CA ASN A 153 7.04 0.25 17.37
C ASN A 153 7.66 0.46 15.98
N VAL A 154 7.44 -0.43 15.01
CA VAL A 154 7.78 -0.18 13.60
C VAL A 154 6.55 -0.17 12.71
N PRO A 155 6.44 0.78 11.75
CA PRO A 155 5.31 0.80 10.83
C PRO A 155 5.16 -0.54 10.10
N LEU A 156 3.94 -1.00 9.83
CA LEU A 156 3.69 -2.28 9.16
C LEU A 156 3.30 -2.12 7.68
N TYR A 157 2.79 -0.94 7.31
CA TYR A 157 2.27 -0.67 5.98
C TYR A 157 2.71 0.69 5.43
N HIS A 158 2.72 0.78 4.10
CA HIS A 158 2.64 2.03 3.38
C HIS A 158 1.21 2.55 3.30
N TYR A 159 1.11 3.86 3.17
CA TYR A 159 -0.13 4.59 2.96
C TYR A 159 -0.02 5.49 1.73
N ASP A 160 -1.12 5.56 0.97
CA ASP A 160 -1.35 6.62 -0.01
C ASP A 160 -2.16 7.74 0.68
N PRO A 161 -1.65 8.96 0.79
CA PRO A 161 -2.38 10.07 1.44
C PRO A 161 -3.56 10.57 0.59
N ASP A 162 -4.60 11.05 1.27
CA ASP A 162 -5.65 11.86 0.64
C ASP A 162 -5.08 13.23 0.20
N ALA A 163 -5.63 13.80 -0.87
CA ALA A 163 -5.31 15.14 -1.32
C ALA A 163 -5.96 16.24 -0.47
N ASP A 164 -7.15 15.98 0.09
CA ASP A 164 -8.03 16.99 0.67
C ASP A 164 -8.45 16.70 2.13
N SER A 165 -7.98 15.60 2.73
CA SER A 165 -8.34 15.19 4.10
C SER A 165 -7.16 14.58 4.88
N ASP A 166 -7.37 14.25 6.17
CA ASP A 166 -6.42 13.52 7.02
C ASP A 166 -6.53 11.99 6.87
N GLN A 167 -7.27 11.52 5.87
CA GLN A 167 -7.40 10.10 5.56
C GLN A 167 -6.22 9.57 4.75
N GLN A 168 -6.04 8.27 4.84
CA GLN A 168 -4.98 7.52 4.20
C GLN A 168 -5.52 6.18 3.72
N SER A 169 -5.09 5.78 2.53
CA SER A 169 -5.36 4.46 1.96
C SER A 169 -4.20 3.53 2.29
N ARG A 170 -4.40 2.55 3.18
CA ARG A 170 -3.41 1.50 3.44
C ARG A 170 -3.13 0.74 2.14
N SER A 171 -1.89 0.81 1.67
CA SER A 171 -1.48 0.21 0.42
C SER A 171 -0.76 -1.12 0.66
N SER A 172 0.55 -1.12 0.87
CA SER A 172 1.40 -2.32 0.77
C SER A 172 2.09 -2.60 2.09
N PRO A 173 2.32 -3.87 2.47
CA PRO A 173 3.09 -4.19 3.66
C PRO A 173 4.56 -3.79 3.49
N LEU A 174 5.19 -3.32 4.58
CA LEU A 174 6.64 -3.31 4.74
C LEU A 174 7.13 -4.76 4.94
N ASN A 175 8.41 -5.03 4.65
CA ASN A 175 8.97 -6.40 4.67
C ASN A 175 10.47 -6.50 4.98
N LEU A 176 11.13 -5.41 5.37
CA LEU A 176 12.56 -5.36 5.71
C LEU A 176 12.79 -4.41 6.89
N ALA A 177 13.75 -4.73 7.76
CA ALA A 177 14.19 -3.88 8.87
C ALA A 177 15.71 -4.00 9.11
N TRP A 178 16.34 -2.91 9.56
CA TRP A 178 17.77 -2.83 9.86
C TRP A 178 18.00 -2.23 11.25
N GLU A 179 18.89 -2.83 12.03
CA GLU A 179 19.24 -2.38 13.38
C GLU A 179 20.17 -1.16 13.38
N ALA A 180 21.31 -1.26 12.71
CA ALA A 180 22.40 -0.28 12.82
C ALA A 180 22.59 0.61 11.58
N GLU A 181 21.89 0.33 10.48
CA GLU A 181 22.09 0.95 9.19
C GLU A 181 20.94 1.92 8.84
N ASP A 182 21.25 3.21 8.76
CA ASP A 182 20.29 4.20 8.26
C ASP A 182 20.03 4.06 6.76
N SER A 183 18.92 4.62 6.27
CA SER A 183 18.49 4.50 4.87
C SER A 183 19.54 4.97 3.87
N GLN A 184 20.38 5.95 4.25
CA GLN A 184 21.43 6.49 3.39
C GLN A 184 22.62 5.54 3.29
N SER A 185 22.98 4.88 4.39
CA SER A 185 24.07 3.92 4.50
C SER A 185 23.68 2.61 3.82
N ILE A 186 22.46 2.11 4.05
CA ILE A 186 21.86 1.00 3.29
C ILE A 186 21.95 1.28 1.78
N LYS A 187 21.49 2.46 1.34
CA LYS A 187 21.55 2.85 -0.08
C LYS A 187 22.99 2.85 -0.61
N GLN A 188 23.93 3.44 0.13
CA GLN A 188 25.33 3.48 -0.31
C GLN A 188 25.95 2.09 -0.40
N ASN A 189 25.70 1.22 0.58
CA ASN A 189 26.21 -0.15 0.58
C ASN A 189 25.64 -0.93 -0.61
N MET A 190 24.32 -0.88 -0.80
CA MET A 190 23.67 -1.58 -1.92
C MET A 190 24.11 -1.07 -3.29
N GLU A 191 24.30 0.24 -3.46
CA GLU A 191 24.68 0.85 -4.74
C GLU A 191 26.19 0.76 -5.05
N ASN A 192 27.06 0.78 -4.03
CA ASN A 192 28.51 0.92 -4.21
C ASN A 192 29.32 -0.35 -3.88
N ALA A 193 28.73 -1.40 -3.31
CA ALA A 193 29.43 -2.65 -3.03
C ALA A 193 30.08 -3.24 -4.29
N SER A 194 31.17 -4.01 -4.12
CA SER A 194 31.98 -4.57 -5.22
C SER A 194 31.18 -5.48 -6.17
N VAL A 195 30.10 -6.11 -5.70
CA VAL A 195 29.15 -6.87 -6.53
C VAL A 195 27.84 -6.10 -6.77
N GLY A 196 27.72 -4.90 -6.19
CA GLY A 196 26.60 -3.93 -6.29
C GLY A 196 26.39 -3.28 -7.66
N ARG A 197 27.12 -3.70 -8.71
CA ARG A 197 26.95 -3.23 -10.09
C ARG A 197 25.53 -3.43 -10.67
N ALA A 198 24.61 -4.03 -9.93
CA ALA A 198 23.23 -4.28 -10.35
C ALA A 198 22.15 -3.48 -9.60
N TRP A 199 22.38 -3.00 -8.36
CA TRP A 199 21.43 -2.12 -7.65
C TRP A 199 21.68 -0.64 -7.93
N LEU A 200 22.33 -0.34 -9.05
CA LEU A 200 22.58 1.03 -9.47
C LEU A 200 21.28 1.68 -9.94
N PRO A 201 21.07 2.98 -9.64
CA PRO A 201 20.13 3.76 -10.42
C PRO A 201 20.66 3.71 -11.85
N GLY A 202 19.85 3.22 -12.78
CA GLY A 202 20.27 3.22 -14.19
C GLY A 202 20.45 4.65 -14.68
N PRO A 203 20.72 4.85 -15.99
CA PRO A 203 20.86 6.19 -16.54
C PRO A 203 19.66 7.10 -16.27
N VAL A 204 18.49 6.52 -15.93
CA VAL A 204 17.31 7.23 -15.47
C VAL A 204 17.29 7.25 -13.94
N THR A 205 17.92 8.26 -13.34
CA THR A 205 17.52 8.67 -11.98
C THR A 205 16.03 8.97 -12.02
N MET A 206 15.20 8.30 -11.21
CA MET A 206 13.77 8.64 -11.14
C MET A 206 13.65 10.13 -10.83
N LEU A 207 13.26 10.91 -11.85
CA LEU A 207 13.07 12.34 -11.72
C LEU A 207 12.03 12.59 -10.62
N PRO A 208 12.19 13.62 -9.78
CA PRO A 208 11.31 13.85 -8.63
C PRO A 208 9.81 13.83 -8.97
N TRP A 209 9.43 14.33 -10.14
CA TRP A 209 8.04 14.35 -10.63
C TRP A 209 7.47 12.98 -11.01
N MET A 210 8.29 11.94 -11.09
CA MET A 210 7.86 10.55 -11.36
C MET A 210 7.62 9.75 -10.08
N ARG A 211 7.94 10.31 -8.90
CA ARG A 211 7.75 9.65 -7.61
C ARG A 211 6.27 9.68 -7.25
N VAL A 212 5.75 8.52 -6.87
CA VAL A 212 4.45 8.41 -6.23
C VAL A 212 4.68 8.55 -4.73
N PRO A 213 4.11 9.57 -4.07
CA PRO A 213 4.28 9.71 -2.63
C PRO A 213 3.70 8.48 -1.94
N LYS A 214 4.54 7.86 -1.12
CA LYS A 214 4.17 6.79 -0.19
C LYS A 214 4.63 7.22 1.17
N THR A 215 3.79 6.97 2.16
CA THR A 215 4.10 7.35 3.53
C THR A 215 4.02 6.15 4.47
N VAL A 216 4.63 6.30 5.63
CA VAL A 216 4.45 5.44 6.80
C VAL A 216 3.94 6.29 7.95
N ASN A 217 3.17 5.69 8.87
CA ASN A 217 2.77 6.35 10.11
C ASN A 217 3.78 6.00 11.19
N LEU A 218 4.43 7.01 11.76
CA LEU A 218 5.44 6.77 12.78
C LEU A 218 4.78 6.43 14.13
N PRO A 219 5.39 5.56 14.94
CA PRO A 219 4.87 5.15 16.25
C PRO A 219 4.77 6.30 17.24
N ASN A 220 5.72 7.24 17.18
CA ASN A 220 5.74 8.44 18.01
C ASN A 220 4.80 9.55 17.52
N GLY A 221 3.97 9.26 16.51
CA GLY A 221 3.05 10.21 15.90
C GLY A 221 3.57 10.83 14.61
N GLY A 222 2.64 11.26 13.75
CA GLY A 222 2.94 11.84 12.46
C GLY A 222 3.09 10.82 11.33
N THR A 223 3.20 11.37 10.14
CA THR A 223 3.36 10.63 8.88
C THR A 223 4.67 11.04 8.23
N LYS A 224 5.41 10.07 7.70
CA LYS A 224 6.71 10.27 7.07
C LYS A 224 6.70 9.80 5.62
N GLU A 225 7.15 10.66 4.70
CA GLU A 225 7.40 10.29 3.31
C GLU A 225 8.71 9.51 3.17
N THR A 226 8.87 8.79 2.05
CA THR A 226 10.04 7.95 1.80
C THR A 226 11.37 8.74 1.82
N ASP A 227 12.35 8.28 2.59
CA ASP A 227 13.68 8.91 2.69
C ASP A 227 14.56 8.56 1.49
N LYS A 228 14.61 7.27 1.12
CA LYS A 228 15.48 6.75 0.06
C LYS A 228 14.78 5.70 -0.80
N HIS A 229 15.22 5.64 -2.05
CA HIS A 229 14.83 4.62 -3.02
C HIS A 229 16.07 3.91 -3.56
N ILE A 230 16.02 2.59 -3.63
CA ILE A 230 17.06 1.73 -4.24
C ILE A 230 16.40 0.92 -5.34
N MET A 231 17.02 0.86 -6.51
CA MET A 231 16.46 0.18 -7.69
C MET A 231 17.48 -0.77 -8.30
N LYS A 232 17.04 -1.95 -8.73
CA LYS A 232 17.84 -2.89 -9.52
C LYS A 232 17.08 -3.29 -10.76
N TRP A 233 17.65 -2.95 -11.90
CA TRP A 233 17.08 -3.28 -13.20
C TRP A 233 17.08 -4.78 -13.46
N ILE A 234 16.00 -5.25 -14.07
CA ILE A 234 15.86 -6.62 -14.53
C ILE A 234 15.80 -6.56 -16.05
N SER A 235 16.90 -6.94 -16.71
CA SER A 235 16.93 -7.04 -18.17
C SER A 235 15.92 -8.08 -18.63
N ASP A 236 14.97 -7.66 -19.46
CA ASP A 236 13.96 -8.51 -20.07
C ASP A 236 13.75 -8.03 -21.51
N ILE A 237 13.87 -8.94 -22.48
CA ILE A 237 13.76 -8.61 -23.91
C ILE A 237 12.32 -8.25 -24.33
N PHE A 238 11.34 -8.51 -23.47
CA PHE A 238 9.93 -8.23 -23.73
C PHE A 238 9.36 -7.08 -22.88
N CYS A 239 10.18 -6.45 -22.05
CA CYS A 239 9.76 -5.37 -21.19
C CYS A 239 10.68 -4.16 -21.40
N ASP A 240 10.11 -2.96 -21.36
CA ASP A 240 10.94 -1.77 -21.32
C ASP A 240 11.83 -1.87 -20.09
N ALA A 241 13.13 -1.68 -20.27
CA ALA A 241 14.10 -1.85 -19.20
C ALA A 241 13.74 -0.98 -17.98
N GLU A 242 12.99 0.11 -18.19
CA GLU A 242 12.52 1.06 -17.18
C GLU A 242 11.34 0.59 -16.32
N THR A 243 10.65 -0.50 -16.66
CA THR A 243 9.41 -0.90 -15.98
C THR A 243 9.58 -2.12 -15.09
N LYS A 244 10.47 -3.04 -15.42
CA LYS A 244 10.72 -4.26 -14.63
C LYS A 244 11.96 -4.09 -13.76
N GLN A 245 11.75 -3.83 -12.47
CA GLN A 245 12.82 -3.58 -11.52
C GLN A 245 12.51 -4.20 -10.16
N TRP A 246 13.55 -4.55 -9.41
CA TRP A 246 13.44 -4.68 -7.95
C TRP A 246 13.56 -3.29 -7.35
N HIS A 247 12.68 -2.97 -6.42
CA HIS A 247 12.60 -1.63 -5.84
C HIS A 247 12.44 -1.71 -4.34
N ILE A 248 13.23 -0.91 -3.63
CA ILE A 248 13.17 -0.76 -2.17
C ILE A 248 12.87 0.69 -1.84
N ARG A 249 11.77 0.91 -1.12
CA ARG A 249 11.48 2.19 -0.45
C ARG A 249 11.92 2.08 1.00
N LEU A 250 12.75 3.02 1.46
CA LEU A 250 13.34 3.03 2.81
C LEU A 250 12.87 4.23 3.61
N TYR A 251 12.71 4.00 4.92
CA TYR A 251 12.32 5.00 5.91
C TYR A 251 13.22 4.86 7.12
N ASP A 252 13.85 5.95 7.55
CA ASP A 252 14.47 6.02 8.86
C ASP A 252 13.37 6.15 9.92
N VAL A 253 13.35 5.25 10.90
CA VAL A 253 12.30 5.20 11.92
C VAL A 253 12.89 5.46 13.31
N PRO A 254 12.19 6.18 14.19
CA PRO A 254 12.60 6.38 15.56
C PRO A 254 12.13 5.21 16.43
N ALA A 255 12.64 4.00 16.16
CA ALA A 255 12.31 2.79 16.89
C ALA A 255 13.54 2.26 17.64
N ASP A 256 13.34 1.72 18.84
CA ASP A 256 14.45 1.13 19.61
C ASP A 256 14.92 -0.14 18.91
N GLY A 257 16.24 -0.24 18.66
CA GLY A 257 16.83 -1.39 17.96
C GLY A 257 16.55 -1.47 16.45
N ILE A 258 15.83 -0.50 15.85
CA ILE A 258 15.65 -0.42 14.40
C ILE A 258 15.86 1.01 13.92
N THR A 259 16.87 1.20 13.09
CA THR A 259 17.18 2.50 12.48
C THR A 259 16.43 2.74 11.18
N ALA A 260 16.17 1.69 10.40
CA ALA A 260 15.45 1.80 9.14
C ALA A 260 14.53 0.62 8.83
N VAL A 261 13.42 0.91 8.15
CA VAL A 261 12.51 -0.10 7.59
C VAL A 261 12.34 0.08 6.10
N GLY A 262 11.98 -1.00 5.41
CA GLY A 262 11.84 -0.99 3.96
C GLY A 262 10.71 -1.84 3.41
N GLN A 263 10.29 -1.47 2.22
CA GLN A 263 9.42 -2.29 1.37
C GLN A 263 10.13 -2.60 0.07
N SER A 264 10.54 -3.86 -0.06
CA SER A 264 11.06 -4.44 -1.29
C SER A 264 9.94 -5.10 -2.09
N HIS A 265 9.90 -4.83 -3.40
CA HIS A 265 8.96 -5.41 -4.36
C HIS A 265 9.58 -5.51 -5.75
N GLN A 266 8.96 -6.33 -6.60
CA GLN A 266 9.23 -6.37 -8.02
C GLN A 266 8.14 -5.60 -8.76
N ASP A 267 8.56 -4.58 -9.50
CA ASP A 267 7.71 -3.88 -10.45
C ASP A 267 7.44 -4.79 -11.66
N PRO A 268 6.18 -4.92 -12.13
CA PRO A 268 5.89 -5.67 -13.34
C PRO A 268 6.28 -4.86 -14.57
N CYS A 269 6.31 -5.50 -15.74
CA CYS A 269 6.59 -4.84 -17.01
C CYS A 269 5.62 -3.70 -17.36
N THR A 270 4.45 -3.67 -16.72
CA THR A 270 3.44 -2.63 -16.86
C THR A 270 3.47 -1.61 -15.73
N HIS A 271 4.54 -1.56 -14.92
CA HIS A 271 4.64 -0.64 -13.80
C HIS A 271 4.34 0.81 -14.21
N GLY A 272 3.37 1.44 -13.54
CA GLY A 272 2.90 2.79 -13.87
C GLY A 272 1.84 2.87 -14.98
N HIS A 273 1.47 1.76 -15.63
CA HIS A 273 0.37 1.69 -16.58
C HIS A 273 -0.91 1.21 -15.87
N LEU A 274 -1.93 2.06 -15.78
CA LEU A 274 -3.15 1.76 -15.00
C LEU A 274 -3.95 0.55 -15.45
N ARG A 275 -3.75 0.05 -16.67
CA ARG A 275 -4.63 -0.99 -17.23
C ARG A 275 -4.52 -2.31 -16.47
N ASP A 276 -3.38 -2.55 -15.80
CA ASP A 276 -3.07 -3.81 -15.14
C ASP A 276 -2.67 -3.64 -13.65
N ASN A 277 -2.65 -2.41 -13.12
CA ASN A 277 -1.97 -2.12 -11.86
C ASN A 277 -2.63 -2.68 -10.58
N GLU A 278 -3.92 -2.99 -10.59
CA GLU A 278 -4.65 -3.37 -9.37
C GLU A 278 -4.60 -4.89 -9.09
N ASN A 279 -4.19 -5.72 -10.06
CA ASN A 279 -4.01 -7.18 -9.93
C ASN A 279 -2.56 -7.61 -10.18
N ILE A 280 -1.60 -6.74 -9.86
CA ILE A 280 -0.18 -7.05 -9.99
C ILE A 280 0.24 -7.98 -8.86
N ASN A 281 0.91 -9.07 -9.20
CA ASN A 281 1.73 -9.80 -8.24
C ASN A 281 3.07 -9.08 -8.09
N TRP A 282 3.19 -8.24 -7.05
CA TRP A 282 4.38 -7.44 -6.75
C TRP A 282 5.57 -8.24 -6.22
N LYS A 283 5.44 -9.58 -6.10
CA LYS A 283 6.52 -10.51 -5.69
C LYS A 283 7.26 -10.05 -4.44
N ILE A 284 6.51 -9.61 -3.42
CA ILE A 284 7.04 -9.00 -2.19
C ILE A 284 8.06 -9.93 -1.51
N ASP A 285 7.70 -11.19 -1.32
CA ASP A 285 8.58 -12.21 -0.72
C ASP A 285 9.85 -12.46 -1.55
N ALA A 286 9.73 -12.61 -2.87
CA ALA A 286 10.91 -12.84 -3.71
C ALA A 286 11.84 -11.60 -3.73
N ALA A 287 11.27 -10.40 -3.66
CA ALA A 287 12.01 -9.16 -3.59
C ALA A 287 12.72 -9.01 -2.23
N ARG A 288 12.08 -9.41 -1.14
CA ARG A 288 12.67 -9.51 0.20
C ARG A 288 13.88 -10.44 0.19
N ASP A 289 13.73 -11.63 -0.38
CA ASP A 289 14.81 -12.63 -0.43
C ASP A 289 15.98 -12.16 -1.31
N LYS A 290 15.72 -11.38 -2.38
CA LYS A 290 16.77 -10.75 -3.20
C LYS A 290 17.61 -9.72 -2.44
N VAL A 291 17.03 -9.08 -1.43
CA VAL A 291 17.77 -8.17 -0.54
C VAL A 291 18.58 -8.96 0.48
N SER A 292 17.99 -10.01 1.06
CA SER A 292 18.70 -10.94 1.96
C SER A 292 19.91 -11.59 1.28
N ASP A 293 19.75 -12.10 0.05
CA ASP A 293 20.85 -12.64 -0.76
C ASP A 293 22.02 -11.65 -0.90
N PHE A 294 21.72 -10.36 -1.04
CA PHE A 294 22.74 -9.32 -1.18
C PHE A 294 23.54 -9.15 0.12
N TRP A 295 22.86 -8.95 1.26
CA TRP A 295 23.53 -8.69 2.54
C TRP A 295 24.33 -9.90 3.03
N SER A 296 23.82 -11.12 2.83
CA SER A 296 24.54 -12.34 3.22
C SER A 296 25.79 -12.61 2.36
N GLN A 297 25.81 -12.19 1.09
CA GLN A 297 26.95 -12.44 0.20
C GLN A 297 28.02 -11.36 0.25
N GLU A 298 27.62 -10.09 0.42
CA GLU A 298 28.51 -8.94 0.24
C GLU A 298 29.11 -8.39 1.53
N SER A 299 28.29 -8.28 2.55
CA SER A 299 28.63 -7.63 3.82
C SER A 299 28.88 -8.61 4.95
N GLY A 300 28.51 -9.88 4.77
CA GLY A 300 28.52 -10.87 5.85
C GLY A 300 27.51 -10.58 6.97
N ILE A 301 26.70 -9.53 6.80
CA ILE A 301 25.59 -9.18 7.68
C ILE A 301 24.60 -10.34 7.71
N ASN A 302 24.31 -10.78 8.91
CA ASN A 302 23.34 -11.83 9.14
C ASN A 302 21.95 -11.31 8.84
N SER A 303 21.06 -12.24 8.50
CA SER A 303 19.66 -11.89 8.36
C SER A 303 18.79 -13.00 8.90
N GLU A 304 17.81 -12.60 9.67
CA GLU A 304 16.83 -13.50 10.23
C GLU A 304 15.44 -13.20 9.68
N THR A 305 14.54 -14.16 9.85
CA THR A 305 13.18 -14.05 9.33
C THR A 305 12.20 -14.01 10.49
N ILE A 306 11.48 -12.89 10.58
CA ILE A 306 10.60 -12.61 11.73
C ILE A 306 9.19 -12.42 11.20
N SER A 307 8.20 -13.06 11.82
CA SER A 307 6.80 -12.76 11.56
C SER A 307 6.42 -11.49 12.30
N VAL A 308 5.74 -10.54 11.65
CA VAL A 308 5.32 -9.27 12.29
C VAL A 308 3.80 -9.13 12.37
N GLY A 309 3.08 -10.25 12.27
CA GLY A 309 1.61 -10.29 12.34
C GLY A 309 0.90 -9.72 11.11
N ASN A 310 1.60 -9.09 10.17
CA ASN A 310 1.01 -8.49 8.96
C ASN A 310 0.75 -9.51 7.82
N THR A 311 0.56 -10.79 8.17
CA THR A 311 0.36 -11.91 7.23
C THR A 311 -0.78 -11.63 6.25
N ALA A 312 -0.55 -11.92 4.98
CA ALA A 312 -1.33 -11.36 3.88
C ALA A 312 -2.78 -11.83 3.88
N THR A 313 -3.67 -10.84 3.88
CA THR A 313 -5.11 -10.96 3.62
C THR A 313 -5.49 -10.25 2.32
N SER A 314 -4.53 -9.62 1.65
CA SER A 314 -4.73 -8.89 0.39
C SER A 314 -4.11 -9.65 -0.78
N GLU A 315 -4.95 -10.28 -1.60
CA GLU A 315 -4.57 -10.92 -2.88
C GLU A 315 -3.79 -9.98 -3.83
N ARG A 316 -3.85 -8.66 -3.57
CA ARG A 316 -3.25 -7.59 -4.39
C ARG A 316 -1.74 -7.44 -4.25
N PHE A 317 -1.13 -7.91 -3.17
CA PHE A 317 0.33 -7.77 -2.93
C PHE A 317 1.01 -9.12 -3.00
N GLY A 318 0.68 -9.88 -4.05
CA GLY A 318 0.99 -11.30 -4.23
C GLY A 318 2.31 -11.79 -3.60
N SER A 319 2.23 -13.01 -3.09
CA SER A 319 3.27 -13.75 -2.36
C SER A 319 3.72 -13.20 -1.00
N HIS A 320 3.24 -12.05 -0.49
CA HIS A 320 3.56 -11.62 0.87
C HIS A 320 3.06 -12.65 1.91
N ASN A 321 3.90 -13.07 2.84
CA ASN A 321 3.54 -14.05 3.86
C ASN A 321 3.59 -13.52 5.30
N GLY A 322 3.72 -12.21 5.50
CA GLY A 322 3.76 -11.59 6.83
C GLY A 322 5.13 -11.59 7.51
N ASN A 323 6.14 -12.16 6.86
CA ASN A 323 7.49 -12.21 7.40
C ASN A 323 8.36 -11.07 6.87
N TRP A 324 9.25 -10.59 7.72
CA TRP A 324 10.27 -9.59 7.43
C TRP A 324 11.64 -10.24 7.41
N LYS A 325 12.58 -9.65 6.66
CA LYS A 325 14.00 -9.88 6.89
C LYS A 325 14.53 -8.78 7.79
N TYR A 326 15.06 -9.18 8.92
CA TYR A 326 15.78 -8.31 9.84
C TYR A 326 17.28 -8.48 9.61
N PHE A 327 18.01 -7.36 9.60
CA PHE A 327 19.44 -7.30 9.37
C PHE A 327 20.12 -6.66 10.58
N ASP A 328 20.99 -7.42 11.23
CA ASP A 328 21.77 -7.07 12.40
C ASP A 328 23.26 -7.03 12.09
N ASP A 329 24.00 -6.22 12.86
CA ASP A 329 25.45 -6.27 12.89
C ASP A 329 25.87 -7.26 13.98
N ASP A 330 26.80 -8.17 13.66
CA ASP A 330 27.35 -9.18 14.59
C ASP A 330 28.00 -8.59 15.86
#